data_AF-A0A2M9PGZ5-F1
#
_entry.id   AF-A0A2M9PGZ5-F1
#
_cell.length_a   1.000
_cell.length_b   1.000
_cell.length_c   1.000
_cell.angle_alpha   90.00
_cell.angle_beta   90.00
_cell.angle_gamma   90.00
#
_symmetry.space_group_name_H-M   'P 1'
#
loop_
_entity.id
_entity.type
_entity.pdbx_description
1 polymer ?
#
loop_
_entity_poly.entity_id
_entity_poly.type
_entity_poly.pdbx_seq_one_letter_code
_entity_poly.pdbx_strand_id
1 'polypeptide(L)'
;MAGIAFLAWGVGARLGGRGDALGAVRIVVWLNIVTLVIQAFQLVAIVFAPPLASFMAIATLLWLFWAFANFTAELHDFASPFIVLGVTVLTAVGLVLGLALIATLLGVSPEGAP
;
A
#
# COMPACT_ATOMS: atom_id res chain seq x y z
N MET A 1 11.02 -2.02 2.09
CA MET A 1 10.09 -0.97 1.61
C MET A 1 10.46 -0.38 0.24
N ALA A 2 11.74 -0.25 -0.12
CA ALA A 2 12.15 0.19 -1.48
C ALA A 2 11.58 -0.68 -2.63
N GLY A 3 11.37 -1.99 -2.39
CA GLY A 3 10.81 -2.89 -3.40
C GLY A 3 9.38 -2.55 -3.83
N ILE A 4 8.56 -1.96 -2.96
CA ILE A 4 7.16 -1.62 -3.26
C ILE A 4 7.10 -0.43 -4.24
N ALA A 5 8.00 0.55 -4.05
CA ALA A 5 8.15 1.68 -4.97
C ALA A 5 8.64 1.22 -6.36
N PHE A 6 9.55 0.25 -6.39
CA PHE A 6 10.05 -0.34 -7.65
C PHE A 6 8.98 -1.14 -8.39
N LEU A 7 8.13 -1.86 -7.66
CA LEU A 7 6.99 -2.60 -8.21
C LEU A 7 5.91 -1.64 -8.75
N ALA A 8 5.59 -0.57 -8.02
CA ALA A 8 4.63 0.43 -8.48
C ALA A 8 5.09 1.12 -9.77
N TRP A 9 6.38 1.48 -9.86
CA TRP A 9 6.96 2.02 -11.10
C TRP A 9 6.95 0.99 -12.24
N GLY A 10 7.41 -0.24 -11.98
CA GLY A 10 7.51 -1.28 -13.01
C GLY A 10 6.18 -1.76 -13.57
N VAL A 11 5.11 -1.72 -12.78
CA VAL A 11 3.74 -2.03 -13.23
C VAL A 11 3.13 -0.83 -13.98
N GLY A 12 3.30 0.39 -13.47
CA GLY A 12 2.81 1.62 -14.09
C GLY A 12 3.44 1.93 -15.46
N ALA A 13 4.75 1.69 -15.61
CA ALA A 13 5.46 1.87 -16.87
C ALA A 13 5.04 0.84 -17.94
N ARG A 14 4.68 -0.38 -17.55
CA ARG A 14 4.19 -1.43 -18.48
C ARG A 14 2.73 -1.24 -18.89
N LEU A 15 1.93 -0.50 -18.12
CA LEU A 15 0.56 -0.13 -18.47
C LEU A 15 0.47 1.20 -19.26
N GLY A 16 1.60 1.76 -19.71
CA GLY A 16 1.63 2.91 -20.62
C GLY A 16 1.55 4.28 -19.95
N GLY A 17 1.72 4.38 -18.62
CA GLY A 17 1.71 5.67 -17.93
C GLY A 17 3.09 6.35 -17.93
N ARG A 18 3.09 7.69 -18.01
CA ARG A 18 4.28 8.56 -18.10
C ARG A 18 4.96 8.85 -16.75
N GLY A 19 4.64 8.08 -15.71
CA GLY A 19 5.07 8.34 -14.34
C GLY A 19 6.58 8.24 -14.16
N ASP A 20 7.20 9.31 -13.65
CA ASP A 20 8.61 9.32 -13.28
C ASP A 20 8.85 8.43 -12.04
N ALA A 21 9.93 7.64 -12.08
CA ALA A 21 10.36 6.78 -10.96
C ALA A 21 10.59 7.61 -9.69
N LEU A 22 11.10 8.84 -9.85
CA LEU A 22 11.34 9.76 -8.74
C LEU A 22 10.01 10.31 -8.16
N GLY A 23 8.98 10.45 -8.99
CA GLY A 23 7.62 10.79 -8.57
C GLY A 23 6.96 9.68 -7.73
N ALA A 24 7.11 8.42 -8.15
CA ALA A 24 6.61 7.27 -7.39
C ALA A 24 7.26 7.16 -6.00
N VAL A 25 8.59 7.36 -5.91
CA VAL A 25 9.30 7.37 -4.62
C VAL A 25 8.81 8.53 -3.74
N ARG A 26 8.60 9.73 -4.29
CA ARG A 26 8.06 10.88 -3.53
C ARG A 26 6.68 10.60 -2.95
N ILE A 27 5.78 9.98 -3.70
CA ILE A 27 4.45 9.59 -3.22
C ILE A 27 4.57 8.60 -2.07
N VAL A 28 5.39 7.56 -2.21
CA VAL A 28 5.60 6.56 -1.16
C VAL A 28 6.21 7.19 0.09
N VAL A 29 7.19 8.09 -0.06
CA VAL A 29 7.81 8.80 1.07
C VAL A 29 6.80 9.69 1.77
N TRP A 30 6.01 10.46 1.04
CA TRP A 30 4.98 11.32 1.61
C TRP A 30 3.93 10.52 2.38
N LEU A 31 3.44 9.40 1.80
CA LEU A 31 2.49 8.51 2.46
C LEU A 31 3.09 7.94 3.76
N ASN A 32 4.37 7.56 3.76
CA ASN A 32 5.04 7.08 4.97
C ASN A 32 5.15 8.15 6.05
N ILE A 33 5.43 9.41 5.70
CA ILE A 33 5.49 10.49 6.68
C ILE A 33 4.11 10.68 7.33
N VAL A 34 3.04 10.70 6.53
CA VAL A 34 1.67 10.88 7.04
C VAL A 34 1.26 9.69 7.91
N THR A 35 1.50 8.45 7.48
CA THR A 35 1.17 7.27 8.29
C THR A 35 2.00 7.20 9.56
N LEU A 36 3.27 7.61 9.55
CA LEU A 36 4.11 7.67 10.74
C LEU A 36 3.57 8.67 11.77
N VAL A 37 3.07 9.82 11.32
CA VAL A 37 2.38 10.78 12.18
C VAL A 37 1.09 10.16 12.76
N ILE A 38 0.26 9.51 11.93
CA ILE A 38 -0.95 8.84 12.41
C ILE A 38 -0.62 7.72 13.41
N GLN A 39 0.46 6.97 13.19
CA GLN A 39 0.92 5.94 14.12
C GLN A 39 1.40 6.53 15.45
N ALA A 40 2.08 7.68 15.44
CA ALA A 40 2.43 8.37 16.67
C ALA A 40 1.18 8.73 17.50
N PHE A 41 0.13 9.22 16.84
CA PHE A 41 -1.17 9.45 17.51
C PHE A 41 -1.84 8.15 17.96
N GLN A 42 -1.74 7.06 17.19
CA GLN A 42 -2.25 5.76 17.61
C GLN A 42 -1.53 5.23 18.85
N LEU A 43 -0.21 5.38 18.95
CA LEU A 43 0.57 4.97 20.12
C LEU A 43 0.08 5.70 21.38
N VAL A 44 -0.19 7.00 21.25
CA VAL A 44 -0.82 7.79 22.31
C VAL A 44 -2.22 7.25 22.62
N ALA A 45 -3.06 7.02 21.59
CA ALA A 45 -4.41 6.51 21.75
C ALA A 45 -4.46 5.12 22.40
N ILE A 46 -3.47 4.25 22.18
CA ILE A 46 -3.40 2.93 22.83
C ILE A 46 -3.37 3.06 24.35
N VAL A 47 -2.67 4.07 24.88
CA VAL A 47 -2.53 4.28 26.33
C VAL A 47 -3.81 4.87 26.93
N PHE A 48 -4.44 5.82 26.24
CA PHE A 48 -5.58 6.57 26.79
C PHE A 48 -6.95 5.98 26.44
N ALA A 49 -7.08 5.38 25.26
CA ALA A 49 -8.32 4.85 24.72
C ALA A 49 -8.04 3.70 23.72
N PRO A 50 -7.73 2.49 24.20
CA PRO A 50 -7.37 1.35 23.34
C PRO A 50 -8.36 1.07 22.18
N PRO A 51 -9.70 1.14 22.37
CA PRO A 51 -10.63 0.94 21.26
C PRO A 51 -10.50 1.98 20.14
N LEU A 52 -10.14 3.23 20.48
CA LEU A 52 -9.98 4.31 19.51
C LEU A 52 -8.79 4.04 18.58
N ALA A 53 -7.69 3.50 19.11
CA ALA A 53 -6.52 3.11 18.31
C ALA A 53 -6.89 2.08 17.22
N SER A 54 -7.75 1.11 17.54
CA SER A 54 -8.24 0.12 16.57
C SER A 54 -9.06 0.76 15.45
N PHE A 55 -9.95 1.70 15.78
CA PHE A 55 -10.70 2.43 14.75
C PHE A 55 -9.79 3.30 13.87
N MET A 56 -8.78 3.94 14.48
CA MET A 56 -7.78 4.70 13.75
C MET A 56 -6.99 3.81 12.79
N ALA A 57 -6.66 2.57 13.16
CA ALA A 57 -5.95 1.64 12.28
C ALA A 57 -6.76 1.31 11.02
N ILE A 58 -8.05 1.01 11.17
CA ILE A 58 -8.96 0.75 10.05
C ILE A 58 -9.12 2.00 9.18
N ALA A 59 -9.32 3.17 9.78
CA ALA A 59 -9.43 4.43 9.06
C ALA A 59 -8.15 4.77 8.28
N THR A 60 -6.99 4.52 8.87
CA THR A 60 -5.67 4.72 8.22
C THR A 60 -5.53 3.80 7.02
N LEU A 61 -5.96 2.54 7.12
CA LEU A 61 -5.93 1.58 6.03
C LEU A 61 -6.78 2.06 4.84
N LEU A 62 -8.03 2.45 5.09
CA LEU A 62 -8.93 2.95 4.05
C LEU A 62 -8.39 4.23 3.41
N TRP A 63 -7.90 5.16 4.23
CA TRP A 63 -7.29 6.40 3.76
C TRP A 63 -6.04 6.14 2.92
N LEU A 64 -5.19 5.19 3.32
CA LEU A 64 -3.96 4.85 2.59
C LEU A 64 -4.28 4.32 1.19
N PHE A 65 -5.25 3.42 1.07
CA PHE A 65 -5.69 2.92 -0.23
C PHE A 65 -6.27 4.03 -1.12
N TRP A 66 -7.08 4.91 -0.54
CA TRP A 66 -7.65 6.04 -1.27
C TRP A 66 -6.58 7.03 -1.72
N ALA A 67 -5.69 7.46 -0.81
CA ALA A 67 -4.63 8.41 -1.12
C ALA A 67 -3.67 7.84 -2.18
N PHE A 68 -3.24 6.58 -2.02
CA PHE A 68 -2.38 5.90 -2.99
C PHE A 68 -3.02 5.83 -4.38
N ALA A 69 -4.31 5.48 -4.47
CA ALA A 69 -5.03 5.42 -5.74
C ALA A 69 -5.12 6.79 -6.43
N ASN A 70 -5.42 7.85 -5.68
CA ASN A 70 -5.48 9.22 -6.22
C ASN A 70 -4.11 9.71 -6.70
N PHE A 71 -3.06 9.57 -5.90
CA PHE A 71 -1.71 10.00 -6.29
C PHE A 71 -1.17 9.19 -7.46
N THR A 72 -1.46 7.89 -7.52
CA THR A 72 -1.03 7.04 -8.64
C THR A 72 -1.81 7.34 -9.91
N ALA A 73 -3.10 7.72 -9.80
CA ALA A 73 -3.90 8.18 -10.93
C ALA A 73 -3.37 9.50 -11.51
N GLU A 74 -3.06 10.47 -10.64
CA GLU A 74 -2.46 11.74 -11.04
C GLU A 74 -1.07 11.54 -11.68
N LEU A 75 -0.23 10.67 -11.11
CA LEU A 75 1.12 10.40 -11.63
C LEU A 75 1.11 9.77 -13.03
N HIS A 76 0.09 8.96 -13.34
CA HIS A 76 0.00 8.23 -14.60
C HIS A 76 -1.05 8.81 -15.56
N ASP A 77 -1.68 9.93 -15.21
CA ASP A 77 -2.70 10.61 -16.02
C ASP A 77 -3.92 9.72 -16.33
N PHE A 78 -4.27 8.83 -15.38
CA PHE A 78 -5.38 7.90 -15.56
C PHE A 78 -6.72 8.61 -15.33
N ALA A 79 -7.65 8.41 -16.28
CA ALA A 79 -8.97 9.05 -16.28
C ALA A 79 -9.88 8.70 -15.08
N SER A 80 -9.57 7.67 -14.29
CA SER A 80 -10.35 7.32 -13.11
C SER A 80 -9.50 6.72 -11.98
N PRO A 81 -9.50 7.31 -10.77
CA PRO A 81 -8.81 6.77 -9.60
C PRO A 81 -9.36 5.42 -9.12
N PHE A 82 -10.60 5.06 -9.49
CA PHE A 82 -11.18 3.75 -9.16
C PHE A 82 -10.53 2.60 -9.93
N ILE A 83 -10.09 2.83 -11.16
CA ILE A 83 -9.36 1.83 -11.95
C ILE A 83 -8.01 1.54 -11.29
N VAL A 84 -7.33 2.60 -10.83
CA VAL A 84 -6.04 2.50 -10.16
C VAL A 84 -6.17 1.78 -8.82
N LEU A 85 -7.24 2.04 -8.07
CA LEU A 85 -7.56 1.31 -6.84
C LEU A 85 -7.77 -0.19 -7.13
N GLY A 86 -8.53 -0.52 -8.17
CA GLY A 86 -8.75 -1.91 -8.60
C GLY A 86 -7.45 -2.64 -8.97
N VAL A 87 -6.60 -2.00 -9.78
CA VAL A 87 -5.29 -2.57 -10.18
C VAL A 87 -4.36 -2.71 -8.97
N THR A 88 -4.38 -1.76 -8.05
CA THR A 88 -3.59 -1.82 -6.80
C THR A 88 -3.99 -3.01 -5.95
N VAL A 89 -5.29 -3.20 -5.71
CA VAL A 89 -5.82 -4.34 -4.95
C VAL A 89 -5.48 -5.66 -5.63
N LEU A 90 -5.68 -5.76 -6.95
CA LEU A 90 -5.36 -6.96 -7.72
C LEU A 90 -3.86 -7.29 -7.66
N THR A 91 -3.00 -6.28 -7.76
CA THR A 91 -1.54 -6.46 -7.66
C THR A 91 -1.15 -6.90 -6.26
N ALA A 92 -1.74 -6.33 -5.21
CA ALA A 92 -1.49 -6.73 -3.83
C ALA A 92 -1.91 -8.19 -3.57
N VAL A 93 -3.10 -8.58 -4.01
CA VAL A 93 -3.59 -9.96 -3.92
C VAL A 93 -2.67 -10.91 -4.69
N GLY A 94 -2.31 -10.56 -5.92
CA GLY A 94 -1.38 -11.34 -6.74
C GLY A 94 -0.02 -11.51 -6.08
N LEU A 95 0.51 -10.46 -5.43
CA LEU A 95 1.78 -10.52 -4.71
C LEU A 95 1.70 -11.42 -3.48
N VAL A 96 0.64 -11.28 -2.68
CA VAL A 96 0.44 -12.10 -1.48
C VAL A 96 0.31 -13.57 -1.86
N LEU A 97 -0.51 -13.88 -2.87
CA LEU A 97 -0.69 -15.26 -3.34
C LEU A 97 0.59 -15.83 -3.96
N GLY A 98 1.31 -15.04 -4.77
CA GLY A 98 2.58 -15.46 -5.36
C GLY A 98 3.66 -15.73 -4.31
N LEU A 99 3.79 -14.85 -3.32
CA LEU A 99 4.72 -15.04 -2.21
C LEU A 99 4.31 -16.22 -1.33
N ALA A 100 3.01 -16.41 -1.07
CA ALA A 100 2.51 -17.57 -0.33
C ALA A 100 2.82 -18.88 -1.06
N LEU A 101 2.67 -18.92 -2.39
CA LEU A 101 3.02 -20.09 -3.20
C LEU A 101 4.53 -20.38 -3.15
N ILE A 102 5.36 -19.35 -3.25
CA ILE A 102 6.82 -19.51 -3.11
C ILE A 102 7.17 -20.01 -1.71
N ALA A 103 6.56 -19.46 -0.66
CA ALA A 103 6.78 -19.87 0.71
C ALA A 103 6.40 -21.35 0.94
N THR A 104 5.24 -21.80 0.42
CA THR A 104 4.83 -23.21 0.53
C THR A 104 5.74 -24.15 -0.25
N LEU A 105 6.22 -23.75 -1.43
CA LEU A 105 7.23 -24.51 -2.20
C LEU A 105 8.57 -24.60 -1.47
N LEU A 106 8.92 -23.58 -0.67
CA LEU A 106 10.12 -23.56 0.17
C LEU A 106 9.92 -24.26 1.53
N GLY A 107 8.74 -24.84 1.80
CA GLY A 107 8.43 -25.50 3.06
C GLY A 107 8.19 -24.55 4.23
N VAL A 108 8.03 -23.25 3.97
CA VAL A 108 7.65 -22.24 4.94
C VAL A 108 6.13 -22.19 4.98
N SER A 109 5.55 -22.88 5.95
CA SER A 109 4.12 -22.77 6.24
C SER A 109 3.82 -21.40 6.84
N PRO A 110 2.70 -20.75 6.47
CA PRO A 110 2.26 -19.55 7.17
C PRO A 110 2.09 -19.87 8.66
N GLU A 111 2.70 -19.05 9.52
CA GLU A 111 2.48 -19.10 10.96
C GLU A 111 0.98 -18.81 11.21
N GLY A 112 0.18 -19.86 11.41
CA GLY A 112 -1.28 -19.76 11.55
C GLY A 112 -2.13 -20.84 10.86
N ALA A 113 -1.54 -21.79 10.13
CA ALA A 113 -2.27 -23.01 9.76
C ALA A 113 -2.37 -23.95 10.99
N PRO A 114 -3.56 -24.47 11.35
CA PRO A 114 -3.67 -25.50 12.38
C PRO A 114 -2.91 -26.78 12.01
#